data_AF-A0A182TB67-F1
#
_entry.id   AF-A0A182TB67-F1
#
_cell.length_a   1.000
_cell.length_b   1.000
_cell.length_c   1.000
_cell.angle_alpha   90.00
_cell.angle_beta   90.00
_cell.angle_gamma   90.00
#
_symmetry.space_group_name_H-M   'P 1'
#
loop_
_entity.id
_entity.type
_entity.pdbx_description
1 polymer ?
#
loop_
_entity_poly.entity_id
_entity_poly.type
_entity_poly.pdbx_seq_one_letter_code
_entity_poly.pdbx_strand_id
1 'polypeptide(L)'
;MKNKPQKHKTSNAFHFKSFRERIDEIDVRRGALYRVETDYEAPETEDGTFFQQTLVKWSIQNLTDEYGAYQRGFKETATLPLLLFHKEAIIKHLTSCLTKATDDALQPLLELVVALAKDMRKEFRPYFAGLFEVVVQFLYSDSADRVEWTLLCLAQLFKILRSFLRSDFSLTFHRLLPLLDETSSPRHAIDFATECLGYLVRDLKDKEPFVRLMLKHQMRNRAYTFACGKLLFEVLHGVQDQFHTTAKQTMQQLYSLLQQLEETEADHLQDILTQTITDVVERIQAEDMPVFWETVRGTVDGCLASFDAQREGS
;
A
#
# COMPACT_ATOMS: atom_id res chain seq x y z
N MET A 1 -15.47 33.47 -12.86
CA MET A 1 -15.15 32.73 -11.62
C MET A 1 -14.34 33.65 -10.72
N LYS A 2 -14.80 33.95 -9.50
CA LYS A 2 -14.06 34.85 -8.59
C LYS A 2 -12.86 34.09 -8.02
N ASN A 3 -11.64 34.58 -8.27
CA ASN A 3 -10.42 34.06 -7.67
C ASN A 3 -10.52 34.12 -6.14
N LYS A 4 -10.26 32.99 -5.46
CA LYS A 4 -10.17 32.95 -3.99
C LYS A 4 -9.02 33.89 -3.55
N PRO A 5 -9.24 34.78 -2.55
CA PRO A 5 -8.21 35.71 -2.11
C PRO A 5 -7.08 34.95 -1.37
N GLN A 6 -5.86 35.00 -1.92
CA GLN A 6 -4.68 34.29 -1.40
C GLN A 6 -3.96 35.01 -0.23
N LYS A 7 -4.35 36.23 0.15
CA LYS A 7 -3.45 37.13 0.91
C LYS A 7 -3.54 37.11 2.45
N HIS A 8 -4.37 36.30 3.09
CA HIS A 8 -4.52 36.30 4.56
C HIS A 8 -4.25 34.97 5.28
N LYS A 9 -3.71 33.94 4.61
CA LYS A 9 -3.55 32.60 5.22
C LYS A 9 -2.16 32.27 5.78
N THR A 10 -1.14 33.07 5.51
CA THR A 10 0.25 32.75 5.88
C THR A 10 0.61 32.97 7.36
N SER A 11 -0.31 33.43 8.22
CA SER A 11 0.00 33.69 9.65
C SER A 11 -0.91 32.98 10.66
N ASN A 12 -1.81 32.08 10.24
CA ASN A 12 -2.68 31.39 11.19
C ASN A 12 -2.17 29.96 11.45
N ALA A 13 -1.74 29.71 12.70
CA ALA A 13 -1.24 28.40 13.13
C ALA A 13 -2.31 27.31 13.03
N PHE A 14 -3.59 27.66 13.19
CA PHE A 14 -4.72 26.73 13.06
C PHE A 14 -5.58 27.12 11.87
N HIS A 15 -5.74 26.21 10.92
CA HIS A 15 -6.61 26.38 9.78
C HIS A 15 -7.42 25.11 9.53
N PHE A 16 -8.63 25.30 9.02
CA PHE A 16 -9.46 24.18 8.59
C PHE A 16 -8.79 23.48 7.40
N LYS A 17 -8.69 22.15 7.49
CA LYS A 17 -8.41 21.26 6.37
C LYS A 17 -9.65 20.42 6.10
N SER A 18 -10.05 20.37 4.84
CA SER A 18 -11.09 19.44 4.39
C SER A 18 -10.62 17.99 4.55
N PHE A 19 -11.56 17.05 4.58
CA PHE A 19 -11.27 15.61 4.57
C PHE A 19 -10.23 15.27 3.48
N ARG A 20 -10.49 15.71 2.25
CA ARG A 20 -9.60 15.43 1.11
C ARG A 20 -8.19 16.00 1.30
N GLU A 21 -8.06 17.24 1.77
CA GLU A 21 -6.75 17.85 2.06
C GLU A 21 -5.99 17.06 3.14
N ARG A 22 -6.68 16.58 4.20
CA ARG A 22 -6.04 15.74 5.21
C ARG A 22 -5.58 14.40 4.64
N ILE A 23 -6.41 13.73 3.85
CA ILE A 23 -6.08 12.42 3.30
C ILE A 23 -4.96 12.51 2.25
N ASP A 24 -4.97 13.55 1.41
CA ASP A 24 -3.92 13.79 0.41
C ASP A 24 -2.54 14.10 1.05
N GLU A 25 -2.50 14.51 2.33
CA GLU A 25 -1.25 14.74 3.08
C GLU A 25 -0.65 13.45 3.68
N ILE A 26 -1.41 12.35 3.71
CA ILE A 26 -0.96 11.08 4.28
C ILE A 26 0.00 10.41 3.28
N ASP A 27 1.29 10.51 3.56
CA ASP A 27 2.31 9.77 2.81
C ASP A 27 2.51 8.38 3.40
N VAL A 28 1.75 7.40 2.90
CA VAL A 28 1.83 5.99 3.33
C VAL A 28 3.22 5.39 3.05
N ARG A 29 3.86 5.81 1.95
CA ARG A 29 5.20 5.36 1.57
C ARG A 29 6.22 5.77 2.63
N ARG A 30 6.32 7.06 2.95
CA ARG A 30 7.30 7.57 3.94
C ARG A 30 6.89 7.27 5.37
N GLY A 31 5.60 7.33 5.68
CA GLY A 31 5.06 7.12 7.02
C GLY A 31 5.11 5.67 7.49
N ALA A 32 5.03 4.70 6.57
CA ALA A 32 5.01 3.29 6.91
C ALA A 32 5.96 2.43 6.05
N LEU A 33 5.72 2.32 4.74
CA LEU A 33 6.34 1.28 3.89
C LEU A 33 7.88 1.36 3.86
N TYR A 34 8.43 2.56 3.73
CA TYR A 34 9.88 2.81 3.66
C TYR A 34 10.45 3.44 4.94
N ARG A 35 9.63 3.63 5.99
CA ARG A 35 10.08 4.17 7.27
C ARG A 35 11.12 3.25 7.89
N VAL A 36 12.30 3.75 8.22
CA VAL A 36 13.29 3.00 9.00
C VAL A 36 12.90 3.09 10.47
N GLU A 37 12.79 1.93 11.13
CA GLU A 37 12.50 1.88 12.57
C GLU A 37 13.80 2.14 13.33
N THR A 38 13.69 2.88 14.43
CA THR A 38 14.85 3.21 15.29
C THR A 38 14.93 2.25 16.46
N ASP A 39 16.14 2.02 16.99
CA ASP A 39 16.37 1.10 18.12
C ASP A 39 15.58 1.50 19.38
N TYR A 40 15.24 2.79 19.52
CA TYR A 40 14.41 3.31 20.61
C TYR A 40 12.94 2.85 20.56
N GLU A 41 12.49 2.31 19.43
CA GLU A 41 11.13 1.77 19.28
C GLU A 41 11.02 0.30 19.72
N ALA A 42 12.15 -0.37 19.96
CA ALA A 42 12.15 -1.76 20.43
C ALA A 42 11.75 -1.85 21.92
N PRO A 43 11.19 -3.00 22.35
CA PRO A 43 10.94 -3.23 23.77
C PRO A 43 12.21 -3.09 24.60
N GLU A 44 12.11 -2.46 25.77
CA GLU A 44 13.27 -2.21 26.65
C GLU A 44 13.90 -3.50 27.20
N THR A 45 13.10 -4.57 27.32
CA THR A 45 13.52 -5.86 27.87
C THR A 45 13.51 -6.93 26.81
N GLU A 46 14.38 -7.94 26.96
CA GLU A 46 14.53 -9.05 26.01
C GLU A 46 13.24 -9.89 25.87
N ASP A 47 12.50 -10.07 26.97
CA ASP A 47 11.19 -10.75 26.98
C ASP A 47 10.00 -9.80 26.72
N GLY A 48 10.28 -8.51 26.55
CA GLY A 48 9.27 -7.48 26.32
C GLY A 48 8.62 -7.63 24.95
N THR A 49 7.37 -7.17 24.84
CA THR A 49 6.59 -7.23 23.60
C THR A 49 6.21 -5.84 23.14
N PHE A 50 6.14 -5.63 21.83
CA PHE A 50 5.59 -4.40 21.26
C PHE A 50 4.13 -4.22 21.72
N PHE A 51 3.38 -5.32 21.85
CA PHE A 51 1.99 -5.31 22.28
C PHE A 51 1.85 -4.77 23.71
N GLN A 52 2.66 -5.25 24.65
CA GLN A 52 2.63 -4.77 26.03
C GLN A 52 3.04 -3.31 26.14
N GLN A 53 4.10 -2.90 25.42
CA GLN A 53 4.53 -1.50 25.36
C GLN A 53 3.41 -0.60 24.81
N THR A 54 2.70 -1.06 23.79
CA THR A 54 1.57 -0.34 23.19
C THR A 54 0.38 -0.24 24.15
N LEU A 55 0.05 -1.30 24.90
CA LEU A 55 -0.97 -1.25 25.95
C LEU A 55 -0.61 -0.23 27.04
N VAL A 56 0.64 -0.20 27.50
CA VAL A 56 1.10 0.74 28.53
C VAL A 56 1.03 2.18 28.00
N LYS A 57 1.54 2.44 26.79
CA LYS A 57 1.45 3.75 26.12
C LYS A 57 0.01 4.26 26.13
N TRP A 58 -0.92 3.44 25.64
CA TRP A 58 -2.30 3.87 25.47
C TRP A 58 -3.11 3.90 26.76
N SER A 59 -2.70 3.17 27.80
CA SER A 59 -3.29 3.33 29.15
C SER A 59 -3.07 4.72 29.76
N ILE A 60 -2.04 5.43 29.29
CA ILE A 60 -1.72 6.79 29.72
C ILE A 60 -2.31 7.82 28.75
N GLN A 61 -2.30 7.54 27.45
CA GLN A 61 -2.71 8.50 26.41
C GLN A 61 -4.22 8.50 26.12
N ASN A 62 -4.91 7.37 26.28
CA ASN A 62 -6.34 7.26 26.01
C ASN A 62 -7.09 6.92 27.31
N LEU A 63 -7.77 7.94 27.84
CA LEU A 63 -8.49 7.87 29.11
C LEU A 63 -10.01 7.67 28.92
N THR A 64 -10.44 7.23 27.74
CA THR A 64 -11.86 6.96 27.48
C THR A 64 -12.30 5.67 28.18
N ASP A 65 -13.55 5.65 28.65
CA ASP A 65 -14.15 4.46 29.25
C ASP A 65 -14.19 3.29 28.27
N GLU A 66 -14.37 3.59 26.97
CA GLU A 66 -14.36 2.62 25.88
C GLU A 66 -13.01 1.89 25.81
N TYR A 67 -11.90 2.63 25.67
CA TYR A 67 -10.58 2.01 25.61
C TYR A 67 -10.23 1.30 26.93
N GLY A 68 -10.55 1.89 28.07
CA GLY A 68 -10.36 1.25 29.38
C GLY A 68 -11.11 -0.08 29.52
N ALA A 69 -12.30 -0.20 28.92
CA ALA A 69 -13.05 -1.46 28.87
C ALA A 69 -12.39 -2.49 27.96
N TYR A 70 -11.89 -2.08 26.78
CA TYR A 70 -11.18 -2.97 25.87
C TYR A 70 -9.86 -3.47 26.47
N GLN A 71 -9.10 -2.58 27.10
CA GLN A 71 -7.83 -2.91 27.73
C GLN A 71 -7.97 -4.02 28.78
N ARG A 72 -9.03 -3.97 29.61
CA ARG A 72 -9.29 -5.00 30.66
C ARG A 72 -9.51 -6.41 30.10
N GLY A 73 -9.85 -6.54 28.82
CA GLY A 73 -10.01 -7.85 28.18
C GLY A 73 -8.70 -8.50 27.75
N PHE A 74 -7.60 -7.73 27.62
CA PHE A 74 -6.27 -8.28 27.35
C PHE A 74 -5.63 -8.73 28.67
N LYS A 75 -5.69 -10.02 28.95
CA LYS A 75 -5.03 -10.64 30.10
C LYS A 75 -3.72 -11.27 29.67
N GLU A 76 -2.71 -11.19 30.54
CA GLU A 76 -1.49 -12.00 30.45
C GLU A 76 -0.72 -11.83 29.13
N THR A 77 -0.32 -10.59 28.82
CA THR A 77 0.45 -10.22 27.61
C THR A 77 1.85 -9.70 27.90
N ALA A 78 2.30 -9.81 29.16
CA ALA A 78 3.49 -9.13 29.66
C ALA A 78 4.80 -9.63 29.02
N THR A 79 4.83 -10.89 28.57
CA THR A 79 6.01 -11.49 27.92
C THR A 79 5.62 -12.18 26.61
N LEU A 80 6.59 -12.34 25.71
CA LEU A 80 6.36 -12.99 24.42
C LEU A 80 5.80 -14.42 24.55
N PRO A 81 6.29 -15.30 25.46
CA PRO A 81 5.70 -16.63 25.64
C PRO A 81 4.22 -16.60 26.03
N LEU A 82 3.82 -15.69 26.94
CA LEU A 82 2.43 -15.56 27.36
C LEU A 82 1.55 -15.04 26.22
N LEU A 83 2.04 -14.03 25.47
CA LEU A 83 1.34 -13.52 24.29
C LEU A 83 1.11 -14.63 23.25
N LEU A 84 2.12 -15.45 22.96
CA LEU A 84 1.99 -16.56 22.01
C LEU A 84 1.07 -17.66 22.53
N PHE A 85 1.06 -17.92 23.83
CA PHE A 85 0.15 -18.88 24.46
C PHE A 85 -1.31 -18.43 24.36
N HIS A 86 -1.58 -17.13 24.53
CA HIS A 86 -2.94 -16.56 24.49
C HIS A 86 -3.36 -15.96 23.14
N LYS A 87 -2.56 -16.15 22.07
CA LYS A 87 -2.74 -15.47 20.78
C LYS A 87 -4.16 -15.54 20.21
N GLU A 88 -4.83 -16.69 20.29
CA GLU A 88 -6.20 -16.85 19.79
C GLU A 88 -7.22 -16.01 20.55
N ALA A 89 -7.10 -15.97 21.89
CA ALA A 89 -7.96 -15.16 22.74
C ALA A 89 -7.73 -13.66 22.50
N ILE A 90 -6.47 -13.26 22.35
CA ILE A 90 -6.08 -11.87 22.05
C ILE A 90 -6.66 -11.45 20.70
N ILE A 91 -6.46 -12.23 19.64
CA ILE A 91 -6.98 -11.93 18.29
C ILE A 91 -8.50 -11.84 18.31
N LYS A 92 -9.18 -12.78 18.96
CA LYS A 92 -10.65 -12.79 19.05
C LYS A 92 -11.17 -11.55 19.78
N HIS A 93 -10.56 -11.19 20.91
CA HIS A 93 -10.95 -10.01 21.67
C HIS A 93 -10.67 -8.72 20.90
N LEU A 94 -9.47 -8.58 20.31
CA LEU A 94 -9.07 -7.43 19.50
C LEU A 94 -10.02 -7.23 18.32
N THR A 95 -10.36 -8.30 17.61
CA THR A 95 -11.31 -8.27 16.49
C THR A 95 -12.69 -7.79 16.94
N SER A 96 -13.19 -8.31 18.07
CA SER A 96 -14.46 -7.86 18.66
C SER A 96 -14.44 -6.37 19.05
N CYS A 97 -13.31 -5.87 19.57
CA CYS A 97 -13.16 -4.46 19.91
C CYS A 97 -13.16 -3.60 18.64
N LEU A 98 -12.37 -3.95 17.62
CA LEU A 98 -12.30 -3.23 16.35
C LEU A 98 -13.67 -3.09 15.68
N THR A 99 -14.48 -4.14 15.66
CA THR A 99 -15.83 -4.10 15.07
C THR A 99 -16.79 -3.12 15.78
N LYS A 100 -16.55 -2.84 17.07
CA LYS A 100 -17.41 -1.97 17.90
C LYS A 100 -16.82 -0.59 18.15
N ALA A 101 -15.56 -0.38 17.77
CA ALA A 101 -14.79 0.80 18.14
C ALA A 101 -15.36 2.09 17.55
N THR A 102 -15.55 3.08 18.41
CA THR A 102 -15.68 4.48 17.96
C THR A 102 -14.33 5.03 17.54
N ASP A 103 -14.31 6.25 16.99
CA ASP A 103 -13.07 6.93 16.61
C ASP A 103 -12.14 7.15 17.81
N ASP A 104 -12.71 7.29 19.01
CA ASP A 104 -11.96 7.56 20.23
C ASP A 104 -11.03 6.41 20.64
N ALA A 105 -11.42 5.16 20.37
CA ALA A 105 -10.62 3.98 20.73
C ALA A 105 -9.90 3.33 19.54
N LEU A 106 -10.17 3.77 18.31
CA LEU A 106 -9.71 3.05 17.12
C LEU A 106 -8.20 3.11 16.92
N GLN A 107 -7.59 4.28 17.07
CA GLN A 107 -6.13 4.42 16.91
C GLN A 107 -5.35 3.46 17.83
N PRO A 108 -5.61 3.40 19.15
CA PRO A 108 -4.99 2.41 20.03
C PRO A 108 -5.14 0.97 19.54
N LEU A 109 -6.34 0.59 19.08
CA LEU A 109 -6.61 -0.77 18.62
C LEU A 109 -5.86 -1.11 17.33
N LEU A 110 -5.76 -0.16 16.40
CA LEU A 110 -4.99 -0.33 15.17
C LEU A 110 -3.48 -0.43 15.44
N GLU A 111 -2.95 0.37 16.37
CA GLU A 111 -1.55 0.22 16.82
C GLU A 111 -1.31 -1.13 17.49
N LEU A 112 -2.26 -1.64 18.28
CA LEU A 112 -2.18 -2.99 18.87
C LEU A 112 -2.16 -4.10 17.81
N VAL A 113 -2.90 -3.96 16.70
CA VAL A 113 -2.83 -4.90 15.56
C VAL A 113 -1.42 -4.95 14.97
N VAL A 114 -0.81 -3.78 14.76
CA VAL A 114 0.56 -3.68 14.23
C VAL A 114 1.57 -4.27 15.21
N ALA A 115 1.48 -3.93 16.49
CA ALA A 115 2.34 -4.46 17.53
C ALA A 115 2.27 -5.98 17.60
N LEU A 116 1.06 -6.54 17.54
CA LEU A 116 0.83 -7.97 17.54
C LEU A 116 1.47 -8.66 16.32
N ALA A 117 1.38 -8.04 15.14
CA ALA A 117 2.04 -8.56 13.94
C ALA A 117 3.58 -8.55 14.07
N LYS A 118 4.17 -7.53 14.71
CA LYS A 118 5.62 -7.47 14.98
C LYS A 118 6.07 -8.58 15.92
N ASP A 119 5.34 -8.79 17.02
CA ASP A 119 5.65 -9.81 18.03
C ASP A 119 5.50 -11.23 17.46
N MET A 120 4.36 -11.52 16.81
CA MET A 120 4.02 -12.87 16.36
C MET A 120 4.76 -13.30 15.08
N ARG A 121 5.19 -12.35 14.23
CA ARG A 121 5.88 -12.62 12.96
C ARG A 121 5.13 -13.66 12.10
N LYS A 122 5.69 -14.86 11.95
CA LYS A 122 5.09 -15.95 11.15
C LYS A 122 3.80 -16.50 11.76
N GLU A 123 3.67 -16.45 13.08
CA GLU A 123 2.47 -16.92 13.80
C GLU A 123 1.25 -16.03 13.51
N PHE A 124 1.44 -14.82 12.99
CA PHE A 124 0.35 -13.90 12.65
C PHE A 124 -0.38 -14.28 11.35
N ARG A 125 0.26 -15.06 10.47
CA ARG A 125 -0.25 -15.37 9.11
C ARG A 125 -1.68 -15.93 9.09
N PRO A 126 -2.08 -16.87 9.97
CA PRO A 126 -3.45 -17.41 9.95
C PRO A 126 -4.51 -16.36 10.29
N TYR A 127 -4.14 -15.30 11.01
CA TYR A 127 -5.06 -14.27 11.50
C TYR A 127 -5.13 -13.04 10.60
N PHE A 128 -4.11 -12.83 9.75
CA PHE A 128 -4.02 -11.68 8.84
C PHE A 128 -5.30 -11.50 8.03
N ALA A 129 -5.82 -12.58 7.45
CA ALA A 129 -6.98 -12.51 6.58
C ALA A 129 -8.21 -11.93 7.30
N GLY A 130 -8.56 -12.46 8.47
CA GLY A 130 -9.73 -12.02 9.21
C GLY A 130 -9.61 -10.58 9.72
N LEU A 131 -8.43 -10.21 10.23
CA LEU A 131 -8.18 -8.84 10.68
C LEU A 131 -8.19 -7.84 9.52
N PHE A 132 -7.60 -8.20 8.37
CA PHE A 132 -7.61 -7.37 7.18
C PHE A 132 -9.04 -7.05 6.73
N GLU A 133 -9.92 -8.06 6.66
CA GLU A 133 -11.32 -7.85 6.25
C GLU A 133 -12.08 -6.89 7.16
N VAL A 134 -11.73 -6.81 8.46
CA VAL A 134 -12.33 -5.84 9.39
C VAL A 134 -11.73 -4.46 9.20
N VAL A 135 -10.40 -4.37 9.19
CA VAL A 135 -9.68 -3.09 9.16
C VAL A 135 -9.88 -2.37 7.82
N VAL A 136 -9.92 -3.09 6.70
CA VAL A 136 -10.07 -2.49 5.37
C VAL A 136 -11.40 -1.74 5.20
N GLN A 137 -12.46 -2.14 5.92
CA GLN A 137 -13.76 -1.46 5.87
C GLN A 137 -13.69 -0.02 6.41
N PHE A 138 -12.72 0.28 7.28
CA PHE A 138 -12.57 1.62 7.84
C PHE A 138 -12.09 2.65 6.82
N LEU A 139 -11.57 2.22 5.66
CA LEU A 139 -11.26 3.10 4.54
C LEU A 139 -12.52 3.76 3.95
N TYR A 140 -13.71 3.22 4.17
CA TYR A 140 -14.98 3.77 3.66
C TYR A 140 -15.65 4.75 4.63
N SER A 141 -14.96 5.16 5.70
CA SER A 141 -15.49 6.10 6.68
C SER A 141 -15.39 7.55 6.20
N ASP A 142 -16.35 8.39 6.64
CA ASP A 142 -16.30 9.84 6.50
C ASP A 142 -15.36 10.52 7.52
N SER A 143 -14.83 9.77 8.48
CA SER A 143 -13.89 10.27 9.48
C SER A 143 -12.45 10.22 8.95
N ALA A 144 -11.83 11.40 8.80
CA ALA A 144 -10.45 11.51 8.31
C ALA A 144 -9.46 10.81 9.25
N ASP A 145 -9.67 10.92 10.57
CA ASP A 145 -8.83 10.24 11.57
C ASP A 145 -8.93 8.72 11.42
N ARG A 146 -10.15 8.18 11.27
CA ARG A 146 -10.36 6.75 11.05
C ARG A 146 -9.64 6.25 9.80
N VAL A 147 -9.76 6.97 8.69
CA VAL A 147 -9.09 6.61 7.43
C VAL A 147 -7.56 6.69 7.58
N GLU A 148 -7.05 7.75 8.22
CA GLU A 148 -5.62 7.98 8.42
C GLU A 148 -4.96 6.84 9.21
N TRP A 149 -5.51 6.52 10.38
CA TRP A 149 -4.98 5.44 11.20
C TRP A 149 -5.10 4.08 10.52
N THR A 150 -6.14 3.88 9.71
CA THR A 150 -6.34 2.65 8.93
C THR A 150 -5.26 2.50 7.86
N LEU A 151 -5.00 3.55 7.08
CA LEU A 151 -3.96 3.55 6.04
C LEU A 151 -2.59 3.23 6.63
N LEU A 152 -2.23 3.88 7.75
CA LEU A 152 -0.96 3.66 8.44
C LEU A 152 -0.85 2.22 8.99
N CYS A 153 -1.90 1.73 9.63
CA CYS A 153 -1.96 0.36 10.16
C CYS A 153 -1.77 -0.68 9.05
N LEU A 154 -2.57 -0.59 7.99
CA LEU A 154 -2.49 -1.52 6.87
C LEU A 154 -1.10 -1.48 6.20
N ALA A 155 -0.53 -0.30 6.00
CA ALA A 155 0.79 -0.18 5.41
C ALA A 155 1.90 -0.79 6.29
N GLN A 156 1.82 -0.60 7.60
CA GLN A 156 2.72 -1.25 8.55
C GLN A 156 2.57 -2.78 8.52
N LEU A 157 1.34 -3.30 8.44
CA LEU A 157 1.10 -4.74 8.25
C LEU A 157 1.73 -5.26 6.96
N PHE A 158 1.55 -4.54 5.84
CA PHE A 158 2.15 -4.93 4.56
C PHE A 158 3.67 -4.92 4.59
N LYS A 159 4.28 -3.97 5.31
CA LYS A 159 5.72 -3.95 5.56
C LYS A 159 6.17 -5.15 6.39
N ILE A 160 5.54 -5.41 7.53
CA ILE A 160 5.89 -6.51 8.45
C ILE A 160 5.73 -7.87 7.75
N LEU A 161 4.64 -8.05 7.01
CA LEU A 161 4.27 -9.32 6.38
C LEU A 161 4.79 -9.46 4.94
N ARG A 162 5.63 -8.54 4.46
CA ARG A 162 6.12 -8.48 3.07
C ARG A 162 6.58 -9.82 2.50
N SER A 163 7.38 -10.58 3.26
CA SER A 163 7.86 -11.89 2.81
C SER A 163 6.73 -12.90 2.61
N PHE A 164 5.73 -12.90 3.50
CA PHE A 164 4.55 -13.74 3.38
C PHE A 164 3.67 -13.33 2.20
N LEU A 165 3.36 -12.03 2.09
CA LEU A 165 2.51 -11.48 1.04
C LEU A 165 3.10 -11.70 -0.37
N ARG A 166 4.43 -11.69 -0.50
CA ARG A 166 5.10 -12.03 -1.77
C ARG A 166 5.08 -13.50 -2.11
N SER A 167 5.20 -14.37 -1.10
CA SER A 167 5.22 -15.82 -1.34
C SER A 167 3.89 -16.31 -1.94
N ASP A 168 2.79 -15.63 -1.64
CA ASP A 168 1.48 -15.86 -2.26
C ASP A 168 0.93 -14.55 -2.85
N PHE A 169 1.66 -14.03 -3.85
CA PHE A 169 1.33 -12.76 -4.47
C PHE A 169 -0.04 -12.79 -5.16
N SER A 170 -0.40 -13.91 -5.79
CA SER A 170 -1.73 -14.06 -6.41
C SER A 170 -2.84 -13.89 -5.39
N LEU A 171 -2.78 -14.55 -4.22
CA LEU A 171 -3.78 -14.36 -3.17
C LEU A 171 -3.80 -12.92 -2.65
N THR A 172 -2.63 -12.32 -2.48
CA THR A 172 -2.51 -10.92 -2.04
C THR A 172 -3.15 -9.96 -3.05
N PHE A 173 -2.89 -10.16 -4.34
CA PHE A 173 -3.49 -9.37 -5.42
C PHE A 173 -5.01 -9.49 -5.42
N HIS A 174 -5.57 -10.70 -5.34
CA HIS A 174 -7.02 -10.89 -5.29
C HIS A 174 -7.68 -10.25 -4.07
N ARG A 175 -6.97 -10.17 -2.93
CA ARG A 175 -7.46 -9.51 -1.73
C ARG A 175 -7.52 -7.99 -1.86
N LEU A 176 -6.57 -7.39 -2.59
CA LEU A 176 -6.55 -5.95 -2.85
C LEU A 176 -7.33 -5.54 -4.09
N LEU A 177 -7.67 -6.48 -4.98
CA LEU A 177 -8.39 -6.21 -6.22
C LEU A 177 -9.69 -5.40 -6.03
N PRO A 178 -10.55 -5.67 -5.01
CA PRO A 178 -11.74 -4.84 -4.79
C PRO A 178 -11.42 -3.37 -4.51
N LEU A 179 -10.27 -3.07 -3.90
CA LEU A 179 -9.85 -1.69 -3.62
C LEU A 179 -9.38 -0.95 -4.87
N LEU A 180 -9.08 -1.67 -5.96
CA LEU A 180 -8.68 -1.10 -7.24
C LEU A 180 -9.89 -0.71 -8.11
N ASP A 181 -11.12 -1.05 -7.70
CA ASP A 181 -12.33 -0.74 -8.46
C ASP A 181 -12.73 0.73 -8.25
N GLU A 182 -12.50 1.55 -9.27
CA GLU A 182 -12.81 2.98 -9.29
C GLU A 182 -14.30 3.29 -9.13
N THR A 183 -15.18 2.32 -9.39
CA THR A 183 -16.63 2.53 -9.28
C THR A 183 -17.14 2.39 -7.86
N SER A 184 -16.45 1.62 -7.02
CA SER A 184 -16.91 1.26 -5.67
C SER A 184 -15.98 1.71 -4.55
N SER A 185 -14.70 1.98 -4.85
CA SER A 185 -13.69 2.32 -3.84
C SER A 185 -13.36 3.81 -3.82
N PRO A 186 -13.15 4.40 -2.62
CA PRO A 186 -12.70 5.78 -2.52
C PRO A 186 -11.25 5.91 -3.01
N ARG A 187 -10.89 7.09 -3.50
CA ARG A 187 -9.57 7.37 -4.10
C ARG A 187 -8.41 6.93 -3.20
N HIS A 188 -8.44 7.23 -1.91
CA HIS A 188 -7.36 6.86 -0.99
C HIS A 188 -7.21 5.35 -0.78
N ALA A 189 -8.28 4.56 -0.96
CA ALA A 189 -8.18 3.10 -0.93
C ALA A 189 -7.49 2.56 -2.20
N ILE A 190 -7.78 3.15 -3.36
CA ILE A 190 -7.10 2.84 -4.63
C ILE A 190 -5.62 3.22 -4.53
N ASP A 191 -5.33 4.43 -4.03
CA ASP A 191 -3.97 4.93 -3.83
C ASP A 191 -3.19 4.00 -2.89
N PHE A 192 -3.77 3.64 -1.75
CA PHE A 192 -3.19 2.64 -0.84
C PHE A 192 -2.91 1.29 -1.52
N ALA A 193 -3.88 0.74 -2.25
CA ALA A 193 -3.75 -0.56 -2.88
C ALA A 193 -2.67 -0.57 -3.97
N THR A 194 -2.62 0.48 -4.79
CA THR A 194 -1.60 0.65 -5.84
C THR A 194 -0.21 0.84 -5.25
N GLU A 195 -0.05 1.64 -4.20
CA GLU A 195 1.23 1.81 -3.51
C GLU A 195 1.72 0.53 -2.83
N CYS A 196 0.82 -0.20 -2.15
CA CYS A 196 1.17 -1.46 -1.49
C CYS A 196 1.54 -2.56 -2.49
N LEU A 197 0.76 -2.73 -3.56
CA LEU A 197 1.09 -3.69 -4.62
C LEU A 197 2.39 -3.27 -5.33
N GLY A 198 2.59 -1.97 -5.61
CA GLY A 198 3.82 -1.44 -6.17
C GLY A 198 5.02 -1.79 -5.30
N TYR A 199 4.93 -1.55 -3.99
CA TYR A 199 5.94 -1.95 -3.00
C TYR A 199 6.23 -3.46 -3.01
N LEU A 200 5.21 -4.31 -3.16
CA LEU A 200 5.40 -5.76 -3.21
C LEU A 200 6.02 -6.22 -4.54
N VAL A 201 5.54 -5.71 -5.67
CA VAL A 201 5.91 -6.11 -7.04
C VAL A 201 7.32 -5.65 -7.40
N ARG A 202 7.75 -4.49 -6.91
CA ARG A 202 9.00 -3.84 -7.31
C ARG A 202 10.22 -4.76 -7.26
N ASP A 203 10.30 -5.63 -6.25
CA ASP A 203 11.45 -6.52 -6.07
C ASP A 203 11.30 -7.90 -6.74
N LEU A 204 10.17 -8.16 -7.42
CA LEU A 204 10.03 -9.37 -8.24
C LEU A 204 11.03 -9.31 -9.41
N LYS A 205 11.86 -10.32 -9.60
CA LYS A 205 12.81 -10.32 -10.73
C LYS A 205 12.11 -10.38 -12.08
N ASP A 206 11.08 -11.21 -12.14
CA ASP A 206 10.21 -11.39 -13.29
C ASP A 206 8.84 -10.75 -12.99
N LYS A 207 8.46 -9.79 -13.83
CA LYS A 207 7.20 -9.06 -13.74
C LYS A 207 6.08 -9.71 -14.56
N GLU A 208 6.40 -10.66 -15.43
CA GLU A 208 5.44 -11.27 -16.35
C GLU A 208 4.21 -11.88 -15.65
N PRO A 209 4.36 -12.73 -14.60
CA PRO A 209 3.19 -13.34 -13.97
C PRO A 209 2.26 -12.31 -13.34
N PHE A 210 2.83 -11.22 -12.80
CA PHE A 210 2.06 -10.11 -12.25
C PHE A 210 1.30 -9.35 -13.36
N VAL A 211 1.99 -9.00 -14.45
CA VAL A 211 1.37 -8.27 -15.58
C VAL A 211 0.23 -9.09 -16.19
N ARG A 212 0.43 -10.40 -16.39
CA ARG A 212 -0.63 -11.30 -16.89
C ARG A 212 -1.81 -11.41 -15.93
N LEU A 213 -1.57 -11.48 -14.62
CA LEU A 213 -2.63 -11.50 -13.62
C LEU A 213 -3.45 -10.20 -13.64
N MET A 214 -2.77 -9.06 -13.71
CA MET A 214 -3.38 -7.73 -13.80
C MET A 214 -4.22 -7.60 -15.08
N LEU A 215 -3.65 -7.95 -16.24
CA LEU A 215 -4.33 -7.94 -17.53
C LEU A 215 -5.59 -8.80 -17.53
N LYS A 216 -5.51 -10.03 -17.00
CA LYS A 216 -6.65 -10.93 -16.91
C LYS A 216 -7.86 -10.30 -16.21
N HIS A 217 -7.64 -9.49 -15.18
CA HIS A 217 -8.72 -8.82 -14.45
C HIS A 217 -9.18 -7.54 -15.15
N GLN A 218 -8.27 -6.75 -15.71
CA GLN A 218 -8.62 -5.54 -16.47
C GLN A 218 -9.39 -5.88 -17.75
N MET A 219 -9.08 -6.98 -18.43
CA MET A 219 -9.82 -7.44 -19.62
C MET A 219 -11.27 -7.82 -19.30
N ARG A 220 -11.54 -8.27 -18.06
CA ARG A 220 -12.91 -8.58 -17.60
C ARG A 220 -13.67 -7.32 -17.19
N ASN A 221 -12.96 -6.29 -16.75
CA ASN A 221 -13.54 -5.02 -16.34
C ASN A 221 -12.57 -3.87 -16.62
N ARG A 222 -12.84 -3.11 -17.68
CA ARG A 222 -12.02 -1.95 -18.08
C ARG A 222 -12.01 -0.82 -17.04
N ALA A 223 -12.88 -0.85 -16.03
CA ALA A 223 -12.82 0.09 -14.89
C ALA A 223 -11.53 -0.04 -14.07
N TYR A 224 -10.74 -1.12 -14.24
CA TYR A 224 -9.43 -1.24 -13.61
C TYR A 224 -8.30 -0.56 -14.38
N THR A 225 -8.55 0.03 -15.55
CA THR A 225 -7.47 0.58 -16.41
C THR A 225 -6.67 1.66 -15.69
N PHE A 226 -7.33 2.62 -15.04
CA PHE A 226 -6.62 3.70 -14.37
C PHE A 226 -5.86 3.18 -13.15
N ALA A 227 -6.51 2.36 -12.31
CA ALA A 227 -5.84 1.73 -11.16
C ALA A 227 -4.63 0.84 -11.57
N CYS A 228 -4.72 0.09 -12.66
CA CYS A 228 -3.61 -0.72 -13.17
C CYS A 228 -2.46 0.14 -13.71
N GLY A 229 -2.77 1.24 -14.41
CA GLY A 229 -1.76 2.18 -14.89
C GLY A 229 -1.02 2.84 -13.73
N LYS A 230 -1.78 3.31 -12.74
CA LYS A 230 -1.23 3.86 -11.49
C LYS A 230 -0.38 2.83 -10.74
N LEU A 231 -0.79 1.56 -10.71
CA LEU A 231 0.00 0.49 -10.11
C LEU A 231 1.36 0.31 -10.83
N LEU A 232 1.38 0.26 -12.17
CA LEU A 232 2.65 0.19 -12.89
C LEU A 232 3.50 1.43 -12.65
N PHE A 233 2.89 2.61 -12.58
CA PHE A 233 3.57 3.84 -12.19
C PHE A 233 4.24 3.69 -10.81
N GLU A 234 3.52 3.18 -9.82
CA GLU A 234 4.05 2.93 -8.47
C GLU A 234 5.21 1.92 -8.44
N VAL A 235 5.26 0.98 -9.39
CA VAL A 235 6.41 0.08 -9.55
C VAL A 235 7.65 0.83 -10.06
N LEU A 236 7.47 1.76 -10.99
CA LEU A 236 8.55 2.59 -11.58
C LEU A 236 9.00 3.70 -10.64
N HIS A 237 8.07 4.25 -9.85
CA HIS A 237 8.29 5.43 -9.02
C HIS A 237 9.04 5.09 -7.72
N GLY A 238 10.10 5.84 -7.44
CA GLY A 238 10.96 5.74 -6.28
C GLY A 238 10.56 6.66 -5.14
N VAL A 239 11.54 7.10 -4.34
CA VAL A 239 11.34 8.10 -3.28
C VAL A 239 11.70 9.48 -3.81
N GLN A 240 11.19 10.55 -3.18
CA GLN A 240 11.50 11.94 -3.57
C GLN A 240 11.18 12.28 -5.04
N ASP A 241 10.08 11.73 -5.57
CA ASP A 241 9.64 11.92 -6.96
C ASP A 241 10.65 11.47 -8.04
N GLN A 242 11.62 10.63 -7.67
CA GLN A 242 12.59 10.05 -8.60
C GLN A 242 12.16 8.66 -9.08
N PHE A 243 12.69 8.20 -10.20
CA PHE A 243 12.56 6.79 -10.58
C PHE A 243 13.27 5.85 -9.59
N HIS A 244 12.70 4.66 -9.43
CA HIS A 244 13.37 3.60 -8.70
C HIS A 244 14.56 3.04 -9.51
N THR A 245 15.54 2.47 -8.81
CA THR A 245 16.75 1.87 -9.42
C THR A 245 16.45 0.77 -10.44
N THR A 246 15.29 0.11 -10.32
CA THR A 246 14.82 -0.95 -11.25
C THR A 246 13.89 -0.44 -12.34
N ALA A 247 13.62 0.87 -12.44
CA ALA A 247 12.63 1.42 -13.37
C ALA A 247 12.99 1.12 -14.83
N LYS A 248 14.25 1.35 -15.24
CA LYS A 248 14.74 1.03 -16.59
C LYS A 248 14.49 -0.43 -16.97
N GLN A 249 14.92 -1.36 -16.10
CA GLN A 249 14.73 -2.80 -16.33
C GLN A 249 13.23 -3.17 -16.38
N THR A 250 12.41 -2.56 -15.52
CA THR A 250 10.97 -2.83 -15.47
C THR A 250 10.29 -2.36 -16.76
N MET A 251 10.59 -1.15 -17.24
CA MET A 251 10.07 -0.63 -18.50
C MET A 251 10.46 -1.56 -19.67
N GLN A 252 11.72 -1.99 -19.75
CA GLN A 252 12.17 -2.94 -20.77
C GLN A 252 11.38 -4.27 -20.74
N GLN A 253 11.12 -4.81 -19.54
CA GLN A 253 10.29 -6.01 -19.39
C GLN A 253 8.85 -5.77 -19.87
N LEU A 254 8.22 -4.64 -19.50
CA LEU A 254 6.86 -4.31 -19.92
C LEU A 254 6.74 -4.21 -21.45
N TYR A 255 7.73 -3.59 -22.12
CA TYR A 255 7.75 -3.51 -23.57
C TYR A 255 8.02 -4.85 -24.24
N SER A 256 8.93 -5.66 -23.69
CA SER A 256 9.16 -7.03 -24.18
C SER A 256 7.90 -7.88 -24.06
N LEU A 257 7.14 -7.72 -22.98
CA LEU A 257 5.87 -8.42 -22.79
C LEU A 257 4.84 -7.99 -23.82
N LEU A 258 4.71 -6.69 -24.09
CA LEU A 258 3.79 -6.18 -25.10
C LEU A 258 3.99 -6.83 -26.48
N GLN A 259 5.23 -7.13 -26.87
CA GLN A 259 5.55 -7.79 -28.14
C GLN A 259 5.19 -9.28 -28.20
N GLN A 260 5.08 -9.93 -27.03
CA GLN A 260 4.81 -11.37 -26.92
C GLN A 260 3.32 -11.68 -26.73
N LEU A 261 2.51 -10.67 -26.44
CA LEU A 261 1.07 -10.81 -26.23
C LEU A 261 0.33 -10.93 -27.57
N GLU A 262 -0.81 -11.63 -27.53
CA GLU A 262 -1.75 -11.62 -28.64
C GLU A 262 -2.33 -10.21 -28.84
N GLU A 263 -2.79 -9.89 -30.05
CA GLU A 263 -3.27 -8.54 -30.43
C GLU A 263 -4.25 -7.95 -29.40
N THR A 264 -5.24 -8.73 -28.97
CA THR A 264 -6.22 -8.27 -27.97
C THR A 264 -5.58 -8.02 -26.59
N GLU A 265 -4.69 -8.89 -26.12
CA GLU A 265 -4.01 -8.68 -24.83
C GLU A 265 -3.05 -7.47 -24.89
N ALA A 266 -2.40 -7.27 -26.04
CA ALA A 266 -1.50 -6.16 -26.30
C ALA A 266 -2.24 -4.82 -26.29
N ASP A 267 -3.40 -4.71 -26.93
CA ASP A 267 -4.25 -3.51 -26.89
C ASP A 267 -4.62 -3.12 -25.45
N HIS A 268 -5.02 -4.10 -24.65
CA HIS A 268 -5.36 -3.88 -23.24
C HIS A 268 -4.15 -3.46 -22.41
N LEU A 269 -2.96 -4.04 -22.65
CA LEU A 269 -1.74 -3.58 -22.00
C LEU A 269 -1.33 -2.17 -22.44
N GLN A 270 -1.55 -1.82 -23.71
CA GLN A 270 -1.30 -0.48 -24.22
C GLN A 270 -2.17 0.58 -23.54
N ASP A 271 -3.46 0.30 -23.28
CA ASP A 271 -4.34 1.19 -22.52
C ASP A 271 -3.77 1.45 -21.10
N ILE A 272 -3.31 0.40 -20.42
CA ILE A 272 -2.71 0.49 -19.08
C ILE A 272 -1.39 1.27 -19.12
N LEU A 273 -0.54 1.00 -20.11
CA LEU A 273 0.74 1.71 -20.29
C LEU A 273 0.51 3.18 -20.62
N THR A 274 -0.53 3.53 -21.38
CA THR A 274 -0.89 4.92 -21.67
C THR A 274 -1.20 5.69 -20.39
N GLN A 275 -1.99 5.10 -19.49
CA GLN A 275 -2.21 5.69 -18.17
C GLN A 275 -0.89 5.78 -17.38
N THR A 276 -0.09 4.71 -17.35
CA THR A 276 1.20 4.67 -16.65
C THR A 276 2.11 5.83 -17.08
N ILE A 277 2.23 6.05 -18.40
CA ILE A 277 3.03 7.14 -18.95
C ILE A 277 2.43 8.51 -18.63
N THR A 278 1.10 8.62 -18.59
CA THR A 278 0.42 9.86 -18.16
C THR A 278 0.87 10.22 -16.74
N ASP A 279 0.82 9.28 -15.81
CA ASP A 279 1.24 9.49 -14.41
C ASP A 279 2.76 9.80 -14.30
N VAL A 280 3.59 9.14 -15.12
CA VAL A 280 5.03 9.44 -15.21
C VAL A 280 5.25 10.88 -15.63
N VAL A 281 4.60 11.34 -16.70
CA VAL A 281 4.79 12.69 -17.25
C VAL A 281 4.38 13.78 -16.26
N GLU A 282 3.39 13.53 -15.42
CA GLU A 282 2.96 14.49 -14.38
C GLU A 282 4.01 14.70 -13.27
N ARG A 283 4.92 13.75 -13.04
CA ARG A 283 5.83 13.77 -11.88
C ARG A 283 7.32 13.67 -12.20
N ILE A 284 7.68 13.27 -13.42
CA ILE A 284 9.07 13.03 -13.82
C ILE A 284 9.95 14.27 -13.60
N GLN A 285 11.09 14.07 -12.95
CA GLN A 285 12.09 15.12 -12.73
C GLN A 285 13.09 15.19 -13.89
N ALA A 286 13.79 16.31 -14.02
CA ALA A 286 14.74 16.54 -15.10
C ALA A 286 15.87 15.49 -15.11
N GLU A 287 16.28 15.03 -13.94
CA GLU A 287 17.34 14.03 -13.73
C GLU A 287 16.95 12.64 -14.27
N ASP A 288 15.65 12.33 -14.31
CA ASP A 288 15.12 11.03 -14.72
C ASP A 288 14.73 10.98 -16.21
N MET A 289 14.61 12.14 -16.87
CA MET A 289 14.29 12.22 -18.29
C MET A 289 15.26 11.42 -19.18
N PRO A 290 16.59 11.43 -18.96
CA PRO A 290 17.51 10.61 -19.76
C PRO A 290 17.19 9.12 -19.65
N VAL A 291 16.92 8.62 -18.43
CA VAL A 291 16.59 7.21 -18.20
C VAL A 291 15.32 6.82 -18.95
N PHE A 292 14.30 7.68 -18.91
CA PHE A 292 13.06 7.48 -19.64
C PHE A 292 13.30 7.39 -21.16
N TRP A 293 13.89 8.43 -21.75
CA TRP A 293 14.04 8.54 -23.20
C TRP A 293 15.02 7.54 -23.79
N GLU A 294 16.11 7.21 -23.09
CA GLU A 294 17.02 6.14 -23.51
C GLU A 294 16.33 4.79 -23.53
N THR A 295 15.46 4.52 -22.54
CA THR A 295 14.74 3.25 -22.48
C THR A 295 13.75 3.15 -23.63
N VAL A 296 12.95 4.20 -23.86
CA VAL A 296 12.00 4.24 -24.98
C VAL A 296 12.71 4.09 -26.32
N ARG A 297 13.80 4.85 -26.55
CA ARG A 297 14.58 4.77 -27.79
C ARG A 297 15.13 3.37 -28.01
N GLY A 298 15.79 2.80 -27.00
CA GLY A 298 16.36 1.46 -27.11
C GLY A 298 15.31 0.38 -27.39
N THR A 299 14.11 0.51 -26.83
CA THR A 299 12.98 -0.37 -27.15
C THR A 299 12.53 -0.21 -28.60
N VAL A 300 12.33 1.02 -29.07
CA VAL A 300 11.90 1.29 -30.46
C VAL A 300 12.92 0.78 -31.47
N ASP A 301 14.20 1.05 -31.25
CA ASP A 301 15.29 0.57 -32.10
C ASP A 301 15.30 -0.98 -32.16
N GLY A 302 15.05 -1.65 -31.03
CA GLY A 302 14.92 -3.10 -30.96
C GLY A 302 13.71 -3.66 -31.72
N CYS A 303 12.57 -2.97 -31.66
CA CYS A 303 11.37 -3.32 -32.45
C CYS A 303 11.65 -3.22 -33.96
N LEU A 304 12.26 -2.10 -34.39
CA LEU A 304 12.57 -1.84 -35.79
C LEU A 304 13.53 -2.89 -36.35
N ALA A 305 14.60 -3.21 -35.61
CA ALA A 305 15.54 -4.26 -36.00
C ALA A 305 14.89 -5.64 -36.15
N SER A 306 13.93 -5.97 -35.27
CA SER A 306 13.20 -7.24 -35.34
C SER A 306 12.26 -7.29 -36.55
N PHE A 307 11.61 -6.17 -36.87
CA PHE A 307 10.76 -6.03 -38.04
C PHE A 307 11.56 -6.16 -39.35
N ASP A 308 12.72 -5.51 -39.44
CA ASP A 308 13.59 -5.59 -40.61
C ASP A 308 14.10 -7.03 -40.82
N ALA A 309 14.52 -7.72 -39.75
CA ALA A 309 14.93 -9.12 -39.81
C ALA A 309 13.82 -10.08 -40.30
N GLN A 310 12.56 -9.82 -39.93
CA GLN A 310 11.41 -10.60 -40.43
C GLN A 310 11.14 -10.37 -41.93
N ARG A 311 11.42 -9.15 -42.44
CA ARG A 311 11.27 -8.83 -43.87
C ARG A 311 12.39 -9.41 -44.73
N GLU A 312 13.61 -9.48 -44.22
CA GLU A 312 14.75 -10.07 -44.94
C GLU A 312 14.72 -11.60 -44.97
N GLY A 313 13.99 -12.23 -44.04
CA GLY A 313 13.84 -13.69 -43.94
C GLY A 313 12.62 -14.29 -44.65
N SER A 314 11.73 -13.47 -45.24
CA SER A 314 10.55 -13.90 -46.03
C SER A 314 10.77 -13.71 -47.53
#